data_AF-A0A954X3L8-F1
#
_entry.id   AF-A0A954X3L8-F1
#
_cell.length_a   1.000
_cell.length_b   1.000
_cell.length_c   1.000
_cell.angle_alpha   90.00
_cell.angle_beta   90.00
_cell.angle_gamma   90.00
#
_symmetry.space_group_name_H-M   'P 1'
#
loop_
_entity.id
_entity.type
_entity.pdbx_description
1 polymer ?
#
loop_
_entity_poly.entity_id
_entity_poly.type
_entity_poly.pdbx_seq_one_letter_code
_entity_poly.pdbx_strand_id
1 'polypeptide(L)'
;SEAKLLTGDENLVRAGHRVREMGPKFVVIKKGEHGAMFFSERETYVLPAYPTEEVVDPTGAGDSFAGGMMGYLAEKKSFEPTVLKEAMAYGILVASFNVEDFSLDRMKRIERGDLELRMEAYRKMLSF
;
A
#
# COMPACT_ATOMS: atom_id res chain seq x y z
N SER A 1 12.15 -1.90 -10.65
CA SER A 1 11.16 -2.61 -9.81
C SER A 1 10.66 -3.83 -10.57
N GLU A 2 10.05 -4.78 -9.87
CA GLU A 2 9.55 -6.05 -10.45
C GLU A 2 8.58 -5.82 -11.62
N ALA A 3 7.70 -4.81 -11.54
CA ALA A 3 6.79 -4.47 -12.63
C ALA A 3 7.52 -4.01 -13.91
N LYS A 4 8.61 -3.25 -13.79
CA LYS A 4 9.43 -2.85 -14.95
C LYS A 4 10.12 -4.07 -15.57
N LEU A 5 10.70 -4.92 -14.72
CA LEU A 5 11.38 -6.14 -15.17
C LEU A 5 10.41 -7.11 -15.87
N LEU A 6 9.21 -7.29 -15.32
CA LEU A 6 8.17 -8.17 -15.86
C LEU A 6 7.65 -7.69 -17.23
N THR A 7 7.60 -6.38 -17.46
CA THR A 7 6.99 -5.78 -18.66
C THR A 7 7.99 -5.26 -19.68
N GLY A 8 9.27 -5.15 -19.31
CA GLY A 8 10.31 -4.47 -20.07
C GLY A 8 10.08 -2.96 -20.26
N ASP A 9 9.17 -2.33 -19.50
CA ASP A 9 8.83 -0.92 -19.64
C ASP A 9 9.36 -0.08 -18.46
N GLU A 10 10.15 0.94 -18.76
CA GLU A 10 10.74 1.84 -17.76
C GLU A 10 9.73 2.82 -17.14
N ASN A 11 8.57 3.03 -17.77
CA ASN A 11 7.53 3.88 -17.23
C ASN A 11 6.58 3.06 -16.35
N LEU A 12 6.50 3.38 -15.05
CA LEU A 12 5.68 2.62 -14.09
C LEU A 12 4.17 2.66 -14.38
N VAL A 13 3.67 3.75 -14.98
CA VAL A 13 2.25 3.83 -15.36
C VAL A 13 1.96 2.83 -16.48
N ARG A 14 2.77 2.84 -17.54
CA ARG A 14 2.63 1.87 -18.64
C ARG A 14 2.86 0.44 -18.16
N ALA A 15 3.88 0.20 -17.33
CA ALA A 15 4.12 -1.11 -16.73
C ALA A 15 2.90 -1.58 -15.93
N GLY A 16 2.29 -0.73 -15.11
CA GLY A 16 1.08 -1.06 -14.34
C GLY A 16 -0.09 -1.49 -15.22
N HIS A 17 -0.37 -0.74 -16.29
CA HIS A 17 -1.41 -1.13 -17.26
C HIS A 17 -1.08 -2.44 -17.97
N ARG A 18 0.17 -2.65 -18.40
CA ARG A 18 0.61 -3.92 -19.04
C ARG A 18 0.44 -5.12 -18.12
N VAL A 19 0.82 -5.01 -16.83
CA VAL A 19 0.59 -6.10 -15.86
C VAL A 19 -0.90 -6.39 -15.71
N ARG A 20 -1.76 -5.37 -15.68
CA ARG A 20 -3.23 -5.55 -15.62
C ARG A 20 -3.78 -6.25 -16.86
N GLU A 21 -3.18 -6.02 -18.03
CA GLU A 21 -3.55 -6.70 -19.29
C GLU A 21 -3.18 -8.19 -19.29
N MET A 22 -2.31 -8.64 -18.38
CA MET A 22 -1.96 -10.06 -18.22
C MET A 22 -3.06 -10.89 -17.51
N GLY A 23 -4.12 -10.26 -16.99
CA GLY A 23 -5.27 -10.96 -16.37
C GLY A 23 -5.79 -10.43 -15.02
N PRO A 24 -4.97 -9.80 -14.14
CA PRO A 24 -5.49 -9.27 -12.87
C PRO A 24 -6.57 -8.20 -13.06
N LYS A 25 -7.62 -8.22 -12.23
CA LYS A 25 -8.67 -7.18 -12.25
C LYS A 25 -8.17 -5.80 -11.82
N PHE A 26 -7.20 -5.79 -10.92
CA PHE A 26 -6.45 -4.62 -10.53
C PHE A 26 -5.01 -5.01 -10.19
N VAL A 27 -4.12 -4.03 -10.23
CA VAL A 27 -2.70 -4.15 -9.89
C VAL A 27 -2.34 -3.04 -8.92
N VAL A 28 -1.57 -3.38 -7.89
CA VAL A 28 -0.95 -2.40 -6.99
C VAL A 28 0.56 -2.49 -7.15
N ILE A 29 1.20 -1.37 -7.49
CA ILE A 29 2.65 -1.25 -7.55
C ILE A 29 3.10 -0.44 -6.34
N LYS A 30 3.77 -1.10 -5.40
CA LYS A 30 4.44 -0.42 -4.29
C LYS A 30 5.71 0.29 -4.79
N LYS A 31 5.94 1.50 -4.30
CA LYS A 31 7.09 2.35 -4.64
C LYS A 31 7.94 2.71 -3.41
N GLY A 32 8.11 1.77 -2.48
CA GLY A 32 8.89 2.01 -1.25
C GLY A 32 8.40 3.25 -0.50
N GLU A 33 9.32 4.17 -0.22
CA GLU A 33 9.08 5.46 0.46
C GLU A 33 8.19 6.44 -0.31
N HIS A 34 7.87 6.16 -1.58
CA HIS A 34 6.98 7.01 -2.39
C HIS A 34 5.52 6.55 -2.39
N GLY A 35 5.17 5.56 -1.57
CA GLY A 35 3.81 5.03 -1.44
C GLY A 35 3.51 3.95 -2.46
N ALA A 36 2.32 4.00 -3.08
CA ALA A 36 1.91 2.99 -4.04
C ALA A 36 1.01 3.57 -5.14
N MET A 37 0.92 2.84 -6.25
CA MET A 37 0.05 3.15 -7.39
C MET A 37 -0.95 2.02 -7.58
N PHE A 38 -2.20 2.37 -7.84
CA PHE A 38 -3.29 1.44 -8.14
C PHE A 38 -3.69 1.57 -9.61
N PHE A 39 -3.93 0.43 -10.25
CA PHE A 39 -4.39 0.34 -11.63
C PHE A 39 -5.55 -0.65 -11.72
N SER A 40 -6.68 -0.22 -12.26
CA SER A 40 -7.78 -1.10 -12.68
C SER A 40 -8.22 -0.74 -14.10
N GLU A 41 -9.29 -1.36 -14.59
CA GLU A 41 -9.93 -0.95 -15.84
C GLU A 41 -10.49 0.48 -15.77
N ARG A 42 -10.98 0.90 -14.59
CA ARG A 42 -11.73 2.16 -14.44
C ARG A 42 -10.92 3.28 -13.80
N GLU A 43 -9.97 2.95 -12.95
CA GLU A 43 -9.29 3.92 -12.11
C GLU A 43 -7.78 3.71 -12.14
N THR A 44 -7.05 4.83 -12.07
CA THR A 44 -5.62 4.86 -11.77
C THR A 44 -5.40 5.97 -10.77
N TYR A 45 -4.82 5.65 -9.63
CA TYR A 45 -4.53 6.63 -8.60
C TYR A 45 -3.26 6.27 -7.83
N VAL A 46 -2.74 7.26 -7.12
CA VAL A 46 -1.57 7.14 -6.28
C VAL A 46 -1.94 7.50 -4.85
N LEU A 47 -1.39 6.75 -3.91
CA LEU A 47 -1.43 7.11 -2.50
C LEU A 47 0.01 7.25 -2.01
N PRO A 48 0.41 8.39 -1.43
CA PRO A 48 1.79 8.59 -0.96
C PRO A 48 2.08 7.70 0.24
N ALA A 49 3.36 7.45 0.54
CA ALA A 49 3.70 6.77 1.79
C ALA A 49 3.26 7.62 2.99
N TYR A 50 3.00 6.97 4.12
CA TYR A 50 2.93 7.69 5.38
C TYR A 50 4.34 8.20 5.73
N PRO A 51 4.52 9.48 6.07
CA PRO A 51 5.82 10.02 6.42
C PRO A 51 6.27 9.46 7.78
N THR A 52 7.14 8.46 7.74
CA THR A 52 7.78 7.88 8.93
C THR A 52 9.10 8.60 9.19
N GLU A 53 9.27 9.18 10.39
CA GLU A 53 10.46 9.96 10.75
C GLU A 53 11.74 9.11 10.80
N GLU A 54 11.66 7.94 11.43
CA GLU A 54 12.78 7.01 11.57
C GLU A 54 12.47 5.68 10.88
N VAL A 55 13.23 5.37 9.82
CA VAL A 55 13.18 4.08 9.11
C VAL A 55 14.34 3.23 9.60
N VAL A 56 14.03 2.19 10.38
CA VAL A 56 15.00 1.31 11.03
C VAL A 56 15.28 0.06 10.18
N ASP A 57 14.23 -0.64 9.73
CA ASP A 57 14.36 -1.87 8.93
C ASP A 57 13.28 -1.95 7.83
N PRO A 58 13.63 -1.84 6.54
CA PRO A 58 12.66 -1.92 5.45
C PRO A 58 12.18 -3.36 5.16
N THR A 59 12.80 -4.37 5.78
CA THR A 59 12.51 -5.79 5.55
C THR A 59 11.06 -6.10 5.91
N GLY A 60 10.36 -6.83 5.05
CA GLY A 60 8.95 -7.20 5.27
C GLY A 60 7.94 -6.08 4.98
N ALA A 61 8.37 -4.86 4.65
CA ALA A 61 7.43 -3.77 4.39
C ALA A 61 6.50 -4.06 3.18
N GLY A 62 6.93 -4.89 2.22
CA GLY A 62 6.09 -5.34 1.10
C GLY A 62 5.00 -6.32 1.56
N ASP A 63 5.39 -7.32 2.36
CA ASP A 63 4.48 -8.32 2.91
C ASP A 63 3.50 -7.70 3.91
N SER A 64 3.97 -6.81 4.79
CA SER A 64 3.15 -6.05 5.73
C SER A 64 2.15 -5.14 5.00
N PHE A 65 2.54 -4.53 3.87
CA PHE A 65 1.62 -3.81 3.00
C PHE A 65 0.52 -4.73 2.47
N ALA A 66 0.90 -5.87 1.89
CA ALA A 66 -0.04 -6.83 1.33
C ALA A 66 -0.98 -7.38 2.42
N GLY A 67 -0.45 -7.73 3.58
CA GLY A 67 -1.20 -8.19 4.75
C GLY A 67 -2.20 -7.15 5.25
N GLY A 68 -1.80 -5.89 5.38
CA GLY A 68 -2.69 -4.79 5.77
C GLY A 68 -3.84 -4.56 4.79
N MET A 69 -3.52 -4.55 3.49
CA MET A 69 -4.53 -4.41 2.43
C MET A 69 -5.50 -5.58 2.41
N MET A 70 -4.99 -6.82 2.39
CA MET A 70 -5.82 -8.02 2.35
C MET A 70 -6.65 -8.19 3.62
N GLY A 71 -6.10 -7.83 4.78
CA GLY A 71 -6.82 -7.84 6.05
C GLY A 71 -8.04 -6.92 6.03
N TYR A 72 -7.90 -5.70 5.50
CA TYR A 72 -9.03 -4.77 5.35
C TYR A 72 -10.10 -5.29 4.38
N LEU A 73 -9.68 -5.84 3.22
CA LEU A 73 -10.62 -6.42 2.26
C LEU A 73 -11.38 -7.63 2.84
N ALA A 74 -10.69 -8.47 3.60
CA ALA A 74 -11.31 -9.61 4.27
C ALA A 74 -12.34 -9.18 5.32
N GLU A 75 -12.07 -8.10 6.05
CA GLU A 75 -13.00 -7.50 7.01
C GLU A 75 -14.24 -6.91 6.32
N LYS A 76 -14.06 -6.13 5.25
CA LYS A 76 -15.16 -5.46 4.55
C LYS A 76 -15.94 -6.37 3.60
N LYS A 77 -15.34 -7.48 3.14
CA LYS A 77 -15.93 -8.43 2.16
C LYS A 77 -16.44 -7.73 0.90
N SER A 78 -15.72 -6.70 0.46
CA SER A 78 -16.11 -5.85 -0.67
C SER A 78 -14.88 -5.45 -1.48
N PHE A 79 -15.07 -5.32 -2.79
CA PHE A 79 -14.07 -4.84 -3.75
C PHE A 79 -14.55 -3.59 -4.48
N GLU A 80 -15.50 -2.86 -3.87
CA GLU A 80 -15.94 -1.58 -4.41
C GLU A 80 -14.76 -0.58 -4.45
N PRO A 81 -14.74 0.38 -5.40
CA PRO A 81 -13.62 1.30 -5.59
C PRO A 81 -13.19 2.05 -4.31
N THR A 82 -14.14 2.48 -3.49
CA THR A 82 -13.87 3.14 -2.21
C THR A 82 -13.19 2.20 -1.22
N VAL A 83 -13.64 0.94 -1.13
CA VAL A 83 -13.06 -0.08 -0.25
C VAL A 83 -11.65 -0.45 -0.71
N LEU A 84 -11.40 -0.57 -2.01
CA LEU A 84 -10.06 -0.82 -2.55
C LEU A 84 -9.08 0.31 -2.23
N LYS A 85 -9.53 1.56 -2.35
CA LYS A 85 -8.72 2.73 -2.01
C LYS A 85 -8.38 2.78 -0.53
N GLU A 86 -9.34 2.49 0.35
CA GLU A 86 -9.10 2.38 1.79
C GLU A 86 -8.20 1.19 2.13
N ALA A 87 -8.40 0.03 1.51
CA ALA A 87 -7.54 -1.14 1.70
C ALA A 87 -6.09 -0.83 1.37
N MET A 88 -5.85 -0.14 0.25
CA MET A 88 -4.52 0.31 -0.13
C MET A 88 -3.93 1.27 0.91
N ALA A 89 -4.73 2.20 1.45
CA ALA A 89 -4.29 3.07 2.54
C ALA A 89 -3.91 2.27 3.79
N TYR A 90 -4.73 1.30 4.22
CA TYR A 90 -4.38 0.40 5.33
C TYR A 90 -3.09 -0.37 5.09
N GLY A 91 -2.84 -0.85 3.86
CA GLY A 91 -1.56 -1.44 3.48
C GLY A 91 -0.39 -0.47 3.70
N ILE A 92 -0.54 0.80 3.30
CA ILE A 92 0.48 1.84 3.52
C ILE A 92 0.76 2.03 5.02
N LEU A 93 -0.28 2.10 5.85
CA LEU A 93 -0.13 2.35 7.29
C LEU A 93 0.51 1.16 8.02
N VAL A 94 0.11 -0.06 7.68
CA VAL A 94 0.71 -1.26 8.28
C VAL A 94 2.19 -1.37 7.89
N ALA A 95 2.52 -1.08 6.63
CA ALA A 95 3.92 -1.01 6.20
C ALA A 95 4.70 0.12 6.88
N SER A 96 4.07 1.25 7.20
CA SER A 96 4.75 2.35 7.88
C SER A 96 5.09 2.03 9.33
N PHE A 97 4.29 1.21 10.01
CA PHE A 97 4.68 0.64 11.31
C PHE A 97 5.79 -0.39 11.17
N ASN A 98 5.73 -1.29 10.19
CA ASN A 98 6.76 -2.32 10.01
C ASN A 98 8.18 -1.72 9.94
N VAL A 99 8.35 -0.57 9.28
CA VAL A 99 9.68 0.01 9.06
C VAL A 99 10.25 0.77 10.27
N GLU A 100 9.47 1.00 11.32
CA GLU A 100 9.87 1.78 12.51
C GLU A 100 10.75 1.02 13.52
N ASP A 101 10.91 -0.29 13.37
CA ASP A 101 11.71 -1.10 14.30
C ASP A 101 12.30 -2.33 13.59
N PHE A 102 13.24 -3.01 14.23
CA PHE A 102 13.88 -4.20 13.68
C PHE A 102 12.89 -5.35 13.52
N SER A 103 12.87 -5.97 12.34
CA SER A 103 12.03 -7.14 12.05
C SER A 103 10.55 -6.91 12.45
N LEU A 104 9.97 -7.83 13.21
CA LEU A 104 8.56 -7.79 13.62
C LEU A 104 8.32 -7.04 14.94
N ASP A 105 9.33 -6.39 15.51
CA ASP A 105 9.24 -5.89 16.89
C ASP A 105 8.23 -4.75 17.02
N ARG A 106 8.13 -3.86 16.03
CA ARG A 106 7.04 -2.87 16.00
C ARG A 106 5.69 -3.55 15.85
N MET A 107 5.59 -4.51 14.94
CA MET A 107 4.35 -5.23 14.60
C MET A 107 3.77 -6.02 15.79
N LYS A 108 4.61 -6.49 16.71
CA LYS A 108 4.17 -7.18 17.94
C LYS A 108 3.47 -6.26 18.94
N ARG A 109 3.66 -4.94 18.83
CA ARG A 109 3.20 -3.94 19.81
C ARG A 109 2.08 -3.04 19.29
N ILE A 110 1.85 -3.02 17.98
CA ILE A 110 0.78 -2.21 17.40
C ILE A 110 -0.59 -2.81 17.70
N GLU A 111 -1.56 -1.95 17.96
CA GLU A 111 -2.96 -2.30 18.14
C GLU A 111 -3.83 -1.65 17.05
N ARG A 112 -5.10 -2.05 17.02
CA ARG A 112 -6.06 -1.46 16.07
C ARG A 112 -6.18 0.06 16.28
N GLY A 113 -6.15 0.53 17.53
CA GLY A 113 -6.24 1.95 17.85
C GLY A 113 -5.12 2.79 17.23
N ASP A 114 -3.89 2.25 17.17
CA ASP A 114 -2.75 2.93 16.53
C ASP A 114 -2.96 3.11 15.04
N LEU A 115 -3.53 2.10 14.37
CA LEU A 115 -3.87 2.16 12.95
C LEU A 115 -4.95 3.21 12.67
N GLU A 116 -5.98 3.29 13.49
CA GLU A 116 -7.05 4.30 13.31
C GLU A 116 -6.52 5.72 13.51
N LEU A 117 -5.73 5.97 14.56
CA LEU A 117 -5.09 7.27 14.79
C LEU A 117 -4.21 7.68 13.61
N ARG A 118 -3.45 6.72 13.07
CA ARG A 118 -2.60 6.96 11.91
C ARG A 118 -3.42 7.18 10.63
N MET A 119 -4.56 6.50 10.47
CA MET A 119 -5.48 6.70 9.36
C MET A 119 -6.12 8.09 9.39
N GLU A 120 -6.51 8.58 10.56
CA GLU A 120 -7.01 9.95 10.72
C GLU A 120 -5.96 10.98 10.32
N ALA A 121 -4.73 10.82 10.82
CA ALA A 121 -3.61 11.68 10.45
C ALA A 121 -3.35 11.64 8.93
N TYR A 122 -3.34 10.44 8.34
CA TYR A 122 -3.13 10.25 6.91
C TYR A 122 -4.23 10.89 6.06
N ARG A 123 -5.50 10.72 6.43
CA ARG A 123 -6.63 11.39 5.75
C ARG A 123 -6.51 12.90 5.81
N LYS A 124 -6.12 13.47 6.95
CA LYS A 124 -5.88 14.91 7.12
C LYS A 124 -4.74 15.42 6.25
N MET A 125 -3.70 14.62 6.01
CA MET A 125 -2.61 14.97 5.09
C MET A 125 -3.07 15.05 3.62
N LEU A 126 -4.10 14.29 3.26
CA LEU A 126 -4.59 14.17 1.87
C LEU A 126 -5.83 15.01 1.57
N SER A 127 -6.43 15.65 2.58
CA SER A 127 -7.58 16.55 2.41
C SER A 127 -7.15 17.94 1.98
N PHE A 128 -7.90 18.54 1.05
CA PHE A 128 -7.79 19.93 0.59
C PHE A 128 -9.13 20.64 0.72
#